data_AF-A0A9D2H9G3-F1
#
_entry.id   AF-A0A9D2H9G3-F1
#
_cell.length_a   1.000
_cell.length_b   1.000
_cell.length_c   1.000
_cell.angle_alpha   90.00
_cell.angle_beta   90.00
_cell.angle_gamma   90.00
#
_symmetry.space_group_name_H-M   'P 1'
#
loop_
_entity.id
_entity.type
_entity.pdbx_description
1 polymer ?
#
loop_
_entity_poly.entity_id
_entity_poly.type
_entity_poly.pdbx_seq_one_letter_code
_entity_poly.pdbx_strand_id
1 'polypeptide(L)'
;MISEHTLIAMADGSMRPIKMVRVGNQTATRHGGALVFDTWKSVEGSFIRLSVQGYKLEVSKDCPILAADGMWRRAETLKEGDQILTTKCAW
;
A
#
# COMPACT_ATOMS: atom_id res chain seq x y z
N MET A 1 1.39 -6.60 6.10
CA MET A 1 2.52 -6.87 5.18
C MET A 1 2.00 -6.85 3.75
N ILE A 2 2.82 -6.43 2.78
CA ILE A 2 2.43 -6.35 1.36
C ILE A 2 3.40 -7.17 0.51
N SER A 3 2.98 -7.66 -0.66
CA SER A 3 3.82 -8.43 -1.57
C SER A 3 5.07 -7.64 -2.01
N GLU A 4 6.20 -8.33 -2.16
CA GLU A 4 7.49 -7.72 -2.52
C GLU A 4 7.51 -7.04 -3.90
N HIS A 5 6.57 -7.43 -4.77
CA HIS A 5 6.36 -6.88 -6.11
C HIS A 5 5.38 -5.71 -6.13
N THR A 6 4.74 -5.39 -4.99
CA THR A 6 3.81 -4.27 -4.89
C THR A 6 4.52 -2.97 -5.24
N LEU A 7 3.97 -2.23 -6.19
CA LEU A 7 4.51 -0.94 -6.59
C LEU A 7 4.15 0.13 -5.55
N ILE A 8 5.16 0.85 -5.09
CA ILE A 8 5.07 2.01 -4.21
C ILE A 8 5.27 3.26 -5.06
N ALA A 9 4.36 4.22 -4.91
CA ALA A 9 4.53 5.55 -5.47
C ALA A 9 5.62 6.28 -4.70
N MET A 10 6.63 6.77 -5.42
CA MET A 10 7.74 7.53 -4.87
C MET A 10 7.42 9.03 -4.94
N ALA A 11 8.06 9.83 -4.08
CA ALA A 11 7.85 11.28 -4.07
C ALA A 11 8.32 11.97 -5.37
N ASP A 12 9.20 11.31 -6.14
CA ASP A 12 9.78 11.81 -7.39
C ASP A 12 8.94 11.54 -8.64
N GLY A 13 7.74 10.94 -8.51
CA GLY A 13 6.94 10.55 -9.68
C GLY A 13 7.06 9.09 -10.10
N SER A 14 8.10 8.39 -9.63
CA SER A 14 8.35 7.02 -10.05
C SER A 14 7.49 6.01 -9.27
N MET A 15 7.26 4.86 -9.89
CA MET A 15 6.73 3.68 -9.22
C MET A 15 7.88 2.70 -9.02
N ARG A 16 8.06 2.20 -7.79
CA ARG A 16 9.12 1.23 -7.48
C ARG A 16 8.54 0.04 -6.71
N PRO A 17 8.92 -1.21 -7.02
CA PRO A 17 8.56 -2.34 -6.18
C PRO A 17 9.02 -2.10 -4.73
N ILE A 18 8.22 -2.48 -3.73
CA ILE A 18 8.57 -2.27 -2.31
C ILE A 18 9.91 -2.92 -1.95
N LYS A 19 10.27 -4.04 -2.61
CA LYS A 19 11.58 -4.68 -2.42
C LYS A 19 12.77 -3.84 -2.87
N MET A 20 12.56 -2.75 -3.61
CA MET A 20 13.58 -1.79 -4.01
C MET A 20 13.57 -0.53 -3.14
N VAL A 21 12.54 -0.34 -2.31
CA VAL A 21 12.49 0.76 -1.34
C VAL A 21 13.55 0.52 -0.25
N ARG A 22 14.27 1.58 0.12
CA ARG A 22 15.33 1.57 1.13
C ARG A 22 15.13 2.73 2.10
N VAL A 23 15.70 2.59 3.30
CA VAL A 23 15.87 3.71 4.23
C VAL A 23 16.56 4.87 3.50
N GLY A 24 16.05 6.09 3.71
CA GLY A 24 16.48 7.30 3.03
C GLY A 24 15.73 7.63 1.74
N ASN A 25 14.94 6.71 1.18
CA ASN A 25 14.05 7.05 0.05
C ASN A 25 12.88 7.91 0.52
N GLN A 26 12.31 8.70 -0.40
CA GLN A 26 11.08 9.44 -0.17
C GLN A 26 9.92 8.78 -0.93
N THR A 27 8.88 8.35 -0.22
CA THR A 27 7.65 7.79 -0.80
C THR A 27 6.56 8.84 -0.87
N ALA A 28 5.64 8.69 -1.82
CA ALA A 28 4.45 9.51 -1.88
C ALA A 28 3.42 9.01 -0.85
N THR A 29 2.77 9.96 -0.18
CA THR A 29 1.69 9.73 0.78
C THR A 29 0.53 10.67 0.49
N ARG A 30 -0.62 10.47 1.14
CA ARG A 30 -1.76 11.41 1.05
C ARG A 30 -1.45 12.83 1.56
N HIS A 31 -0.32 13.02 2.26
CA HIS A 31 0.13 14.29 2.81
C HIS A 31 1.38 14.84 2.11
N GLY A 32 1.75 14.30 0.93
CA GLY A 32 2.98 14.63 0.22
C GLY A 32 4.08 13.59 0.42
N GLY A 33 5.35 13.97 0.30
CA GLY A 33 6.49 13.06 0.46
C GLY A 33 6.77 12.68 1.92
N ALA A 34 7.14 11.43 2.17
CA ALA A 34 7.61 10.96 3.48
C ALA A 34 8.93 10.20 3.36
N LEU A 35 9.85 10.43 4.30
CA LEU A 35 11.12 9.72 4.37
C LEU A 35 10.93 8.32 4.96
N VAL A 36 11.48 7.31 4.29
CA VAL A 36 11.56 5.95 4.83
C VAL A 36 12.68 5.90 5.87
N PHE A 37 12.34 5.70 7.13
CA PHE A 37 13.32 5.59 8.22
C PHE A 37 13.62 4.13 8.63
N ASP A 38 12.76 3.18 8.27
CA ASP A 38 12.95 1.75 8.53
C ASP A 38 12.28 0.89 7.45
N THR A 39 12.73 -0.35 7.30
CA THR A 39 12.13 -1.35 6.40
C THR A 39 12.09 -2.72 7.08
N TRP A 40 10.92 -3.35 7.09
CA TRP A 40 10.73 -4.68 7.66
C TRP A 40 10.39 -5.72 6.59
N LYS A 41 10.89 -6.94 6.76
CA LYS A 41 10.60 -8.09 5.90
C LYS A 41 10.17 -9.27 6.75
N SER A 42 9.17 -10.00 6.29
CA SER A 42 8.75 -11.27 6.87
C SER A 42 8.18 -12.17 5.78
N VAL A 43 7.99 -13.44 6.11
CA VAL A 43 7.36 -14.45 5.26
C VAL A 43 5.93 -14.62 5.76
N GLU A 44 4.95 -14.27 4.94
CA GLU A 44 3.54 -14.50 5.27
C GLU A 44 3.04 -15.80 4.63
N GLY A 45 2.36 -16.64 5.41
CA GLY A 45 1.77 -17.87 4.90
C GLY A 45 0.44 -17.66 4.16
N SER A 46 -0.21 -16.50 4.32
CA SER A 46 -1.49 -16.21 3.67
C SER A 46 -1.64 -14.74 3.28
N PHE A 47 -2.03 -14.51 2.03
CA PHE A 47 -2.35 -13.18 1.50
C PHE A 47 -3.82 -13.10 1.11
N ILE A 48 -4.40 -11.93 1.27
CA ILE A 48 -5.66 -11.52 0.66
C ILE A 48 -5.31 -10.69 -0.57
N ARG A 49 -6.06 -10.92 -1.66
CA ARG A 49 -5.97 -10.11 -2.88
C ARG A 49 -7.17 -9.17 -2.94
N LEU A 50 -6.91 -7.87 -2.84
CA LEU A 50 -7.90 -6.82 -3.05
C LEU A 50 -7.86 -6.39 -4.52
N SER A 51 -9.02 -6.36 -5.18
CA SER A 51 -9.17 -5.86 -6.55
C SER A 51 -9.93 -4.54 -6.53
N VAL A 52 -9.28 -3.45 -6.91
CA VAL A 52 -9.81 -2.08 -6.79
C VAL A 52 -9.56 -1.32 -8.08
N GLN A 53 -10.63 -0.91 -8.77
CA GLN A 53 -10.53 -0.13 -10.02
C GLN A 53 -9.57 -0.73 -11.07
N GLY A 54 -9.52 -2.07 -11.17
CA GLY A 54 -8.62 -2.80 -12.07
C GLY A 54 -7.21 -3.05 -11.53
N TYR A 55 -6.83 -2.41 -10.42
CA TYR A 55 -5.59 -2.67 -9.70
C TYR A 55 -5.74 -3.87 -8.77
N LYS A 56 -4.64 -4.60 -8.58
CA LYS A 56 -4.57 -5.74 -7.66
C LYS A 56 -3.55 -5.43 -6.57
N LEU A 57 -3.95 -5.62 -5.33
CA LEU A 57 -3.11 -5.42 -4.16
C LEU A 57 -3.10 -6.71 -3.34
N GLU A 58 -1.91 -7.26 -3.08
CA GLU A 58 -1.72 -8.47 -2.29
C GLU A 58 -1.12 -8.14 -0.93
N VAL A 59 -1.89 -8.40 0.13
CA VAL A 59 -1.56 -8.00 1.49
C VAL A 59 -1.90 -9.08 2.50
N SER A 60 -1.23 -9.08 3.66
CA SER A 60 -1.60 -9.94 4.78
C SER A 60 -2.97 -9.54 5.34
N LYS A 61 -3.64 -10.48 6.02
CA LYS A 61 -4.98 -10.28 6.61
C LYS A 61 -5.07 -9.06 7.53
N ASP A 62 -4.06 -8.88 8.38
CA ASP A 62 -3.97 -7.79 9.34
C ASP A 62 -3.50 -6.45 8.74
N CYS A 63 -3.18 -6.40 7.45
CA CYS A 63 -2.64 -5.19 6.84
C CYS A 63 -3.67 -4.06 6.95
N PRO A 64 -3.32 -2.91 7.56
CA PRO A 64 -4.23 -1.78 7.66
C PRO A 64 -4.42 -1.14 6.29
N ILE A 65 -5.68 -1.00 5.89
CA ILE A 65 -6.11 -0.34 4.65
C ILE A 65 -7.01 0.83 5.06
N LEU A 66 -6.75 1.98 4.47
CA LEU A 66 -7.53 3.18 4.73
C LEU A 66 -8.82 3.15 3.89
N ALA A 67 -9.97 3.09 4.56
CA ALA A 67 -11.27 3.18 3.91
C ALA A 67 -11.57 4.63 3.47
N ALA A 68 -12.51 4.79 2.54
CA ALA A 68 -12.89 6.11 2.01
C ALA A 68 -13.57 7.02 3.05
N ASP A 69 -14.10 6.44 4.13
CA ASP A 69 -14.64 7.16 5.30
C ASP A 69 -13.55 7.69 6.25
N GLY A 70 -12.27 7.47 5.94
CA GLY A 70 -11.13 7.90 6.74
C GLY A 70 -10.74 6.93 7.87
N MET A 71 -11.44 5.81 8.02
CA MET A 71 -11.12 4.81 9.04
C MET A 71 -10.12 3.75 8.52
N TRP A 72 -9.20 3.35 9.39
CA TRP A 72 -8.31 2.22 9.12
C TRP A 72 -9.03 0.91 9.43
N ARG A 73 -9.03 -0.02 8.47
CA ARG A 73 -9.61 -1.35 8.61
C ARG A 73 -8.57 -2.40 8.25
N ARG A 74 -8.66 -3.60 8.83
CA ARG A 74 -7.82 -4.73 8.41
C ARG A 74 -8.27 -5.20 7.03
N ALA A 75 -7.34 -5.69 6.23
CA ALA A 75 -7.66 -6.21 4.90
C ALA A 75 -8.72 -7.33 4.95
N GLU A 76 -8.70 -8.17 5.99
CA GLU A 76 -9.68 -9.25 6.17
C GLU A 76 -11.11 -8.81 6.52
N THR A 77 -11.29 -7.57 7.00
CA THR A 77 -12.62 -7.05 7.36
C THR A 77 -13.30 -6.31 6.22
N LEU A 78 -12.56 -6.01 5.14
CA LEU A 78 -13.11 -5.42 3.93
C LEU A 78 -13.97 -6.43 3.17
N LYS A 79 -15.05 -5.94 2.58
CA LYS A 79 -15.99 -6.73 1.77
C LYS A 79 -16.13 -6.13 0.38
N GLU A 80 -16.67 -6.92 -0.55
CA GLU A 80 -17.07 -6.38 -1.85
C GLU A 80 -18.06 -5.22 -1.67
N GLY A 81 -17.83 -4.14 -2.41
CA GLY A 81 -18.59 -2.89 -2.28
C GLY A 81 -18.01 -1.89 -1.29
N ASP A 82 -17.11 -2.29 -0.38
CA ASP A 82 -16.39 -1.33 0.45
C ASP A 82 -15.52 -0.41 -0.41
N GLN A 83 -15.56 0.88 -0.11
CA GLN A 83 -14.72 1.87 -0.74
C GLN A 83 -13.44 2.09 0.07
N ILE A 84 -12.29 2.00 -0.59
CA ILE A 84 -11.00 2.33 0.00
C ILE A 84 -10.46 3.64 -0.58
N LEU A 85 -9.59 4.31 0.16
CA LEU A 85 -8.94 5.50 -0.36
C LEU A 85 -7.97 5.11 -1.48
N THR A 86 -8.23 5.64 -2.68
CA THR A 86 -7.28 5.60 -3.79
C THR A 86 -6.80 7.01 -4.09
N THR A 87 -5.55 7.15 -4.52
CA THR A 87 -5.04 8.41 -5.03
C THR A 87 -4.59 8.21 -6.47
N LYS A 88 -4.97 9.15 -7.34
CA LYS A 88 -4.31 9.26 -8.63
C LYS A 88 -3.00 9.98 -8.37
N CYS A 89 -1.89 9.34 -8.70
CA CYS A 89 -0.63 10.04 -8.76
C CYS A 89 -0.68 10.94 -10.01
N ALA A 90 -1.22 12.15 -9.84
CA ALA A 90 -1.14 13.22 -10.82
C ALA A 90 0.05 14.09 -10.41
N TRP A 91 1.11 14.01 -11.19
CA TRP A 91 2.35 14.76 -11.01
C TRP A 91 2.25 16.11 -11.71
#